data_AF-A0A497SCR1-F1
#
_entry.id   AF-A0A497SCR1-F1
#
_cell.length_a   1.000
_cell.length_b   1.000
_cell.length_c   1.000
_cell.angle_alpha   90.00
_cell.angle_beta   90.00
_cell.angle_gamma   90.00
#
_symmetry.space_group_name_H-M   'P 1'
#
loop_
_entity.id
_entity.type
_entity.pdbx_description
1 polymer ?
#
loop_
_entity_poly.entity_id
_entity_poly.type
_entity_poly.pdbx_seq_one_letter_code
_entity_poly.pdbx_strand_id
1 'polypeptide(L)'
;MKLSTLLHNLSHFILPLLLLELIGLKRGIDIYLIISIFLGSFLPDIDHLSIWATRRFKNFRSFLKYCFTSDRYRRAFLLFHNFPTIIALLISLPIASLMNFYLGVFILAMICHLFLDFLADSFALKTHSHWKVRKRI
;
A
#
# COMPACT_ATOMS: atom_id res chain seq x y z
N MET A 1 12.05 -0.88 -15.03
CA MET A 1 11.61 -1.63 -13.84
C MET A 1 12.14 -1.06 -12.52
N LYS A 2 13.45 -0.79 -12.35
CA LYS A 2 13.97 -0.26 -11.06
C LYS A 2 13.43 1.14 -10.69
N LEU A 3 13.38 2.07 -11.64
CA LEU A 3 12.90 3.44 -11.39
C LEU A 3 11.40 3.49 -11.11
N SER A 4 10.59 2.73 -11.86
CA SER A 4 9.14 2.68 -11.67
C SER A 4 8.74 2.14 -10.29
N THR A 5 9.43 1.11 -9.80
CA THR A 5 9.19 0.57 -8.44
C THR A 5 9.63 1.54 -7.36
N LEU A 6 10.76 2.24 -7.55
CA LEU A 6 11.19 3.28 -6.62
C LEU A 6 10.18 4.42 -6.53
N LEU A 7 9.70 4.92 -7.68
CA LEU A 7 8.71 5.99 -7.74
C LEU A 7 7.36 5.56 -7.12
N HIS A 8 6.93 4.32 -7.35
CA HIS A 8 5.74 3.74 -6.72
C HIS A 8 5.86 3.75 -5.19
N ASN A 9 6.96 3.22 -4.66
CA ASN A 9 7.16 3.16 -3.21
C ASN A 9 7.30 4.56 -2.60
N LEU A 10 7.96 5.49 -3.28
CA LEU A 10 8.03 6.89 -2.83
C LEU A 10 6.65 7.55 -2.83
N SER A 11 5.81 7.23 -3.81
CA SER A 11 4.45 7.79 -3.89
C SER A 11 3.58 7.42 -2.69
N HIS A 12 3.80 6.25 -2.07
CA HIS A 12 3.11 5.83 -0.85
C HIS A 12 3.41 6.72 0.37
N PHE A 13 4.57 7.40 0.39
CA PHE A 13 4.95 8.33 1.47
C PHE A 13 4.67 9.80 1.11
N ILE A 14 4.81 10.17 -0.16
CA ILE A 14 4.62 11.55 -0.63
C ILE A 14 3.13 11.88 -0.75
N LEU A 15 2.29 10.96 -1.24
CA LEU A 15 0.88 11.23 -1.46
C LEU A 15 0.11 11.63 -0.20
N PRO A 16 0.28 10.98 0.97
CA PRO A 16 -0.35 11.42 2.21
C PRO A 16 0.04 12.85 2.61
N LEU A 17 1.31 13.23 2.44
CA LEU A 17 1.78 14.59 2.72
C LEU A 17 1.12 15.63 1.81
N LEU A 18 1.01 15.34 0.52
CA LEU A 18 0.37 16.22 -0.45
C LEU A 18 -1.13 16.39 -0.16
N LEU A 19 -1.82 15.31 0.25
CA LEU A 19 -3.22 15.39 0.62
C LEU A 19 -3.44 16.22 1.88
N LEU A 20 -2.59 16.06 2.90
CA LEU A 20 -2.65 16.88 4.13
C LEU A 20 -2.45 18.37 3.83
N GLU A 21 -1.57 18.70 2.87
CA GLU A 21 -1.37 20.06 2.41
C GLU A 21 -2.59 20.59 1.65
N LEU A 22 -3.17 19.80 0.75
CA LEU A 22 -4.34 20.17 -0.05
C LEU A 22 -5.60 20.44 0.81
N ILE A 23 -5.79 19.69 1.89
CA ILE A 23 -6.92 19.87 2.82
C ILE A 23 -6.64 20.90 3.92
N GLY A 24 -5.51 21.61 3.86
CA GLY A 24 -5.16 22.67 4.80
C GLY A 24 -4.89 22.20 6.23
N LEU A 25 -4.62 20.91 6.44
CA LEU A 25 -4.38 20.31 7.76
C LEU A 25 -2.90 20.25 8.15
N LYS A 26 -2.02 20.90 7.38
CA LYS A 26 -0.59 20.96 7.65
C LYS A 26 -0.28 21.81 8.88
N ARG A 27 -0.28 21.18 10.05
CA ARG A 27 0.64 21.56 11.13
C ARG A 27 2.03 21.13 10.67
N GLY A 28 3.09 21.89 10.97
CA GLY A 28 4.44 21.65 10.44
C GLY A 28 4.89 20.17 10.53
N ILE A 29 5.88 19.78 9.73
CA ILE A 29 6.37 18.39 9.71
C ILE A 29 7.07 18.10 11.05
N ASP A 30 6.41 17.36 11.92
CA ASP A 30 6.96 16.84 13.16
C ASP A 30 7.25 15.32 13.07
N ILE A 31 7.95 14.80 14.08
CA ILE A 31 8.37 13.40 14.09
C ILE A 31 7.18 12.42 14.18
N TYR A 32 6.09 12.80 14.85
CA TYR A 32 4.92 11.95 15.00
C TYR A 32 4.15 11.84 13.70
N LEU A 33 4.08 12.92 12.92
CA LEU A 33 3.54 12.92 11.57
C LEU A 33 4.31 11.95 10.67
N ILE A 34 5.64 12.02 10.68
CA ILE A 34 6.50 11.12 9.89
C ILE A 34 6.27 9.67 10.30
N ILE A 35 6.24 9.38 11.61
CA ILE A 35 5.99 8.02 12.13
C ILE A 35 4.61 7.51 11.70
N SER A 36 3.56 8.32 11.82
CA SER A 36 2.21 7.94 11.42
C SER A 36 2.12 7.61 9.93
N ILE A 37 2.73 8.43 9.07
CA ILE A 37 2.76 8.17 7.63
C ILE A 37 3.57 6.90 7.37
N PHE A 38 4.73 6.74 7.98
CA PHE A 38 5.58 5.58 7.76
C PHE A 38 4.88 4.27 8.15
N LEU A 39 4.29 4.23 9.35
CA LEU A 39 3.56 3.05 9.83
C LEU A 39 2.31 2.80 8.99
N GLY A 40 1.56 3.84 8.62
CA GLY A 40 0.35 3.70 7.80
C GLY A 40 0.65 3.24 6.38
N SER A 41 1.75 3.71 5.77
CA SER A 41 2.21 3.26 4.46
C SER A 41 2.86 1.87 4.50
N PHE A 42 3.31 1.39 5.66
CA PHE A 42 3.93 0.06 5.80
C PHE A 42 2.93 -1.04 6.22
N LEU A 43 1.91 -0.70 7.01
CA LEU A 43 0.97 -1.69 7.55
C LEU A 43 0.31 -2.57 6.46
N PRO A 44 -0.13 -2.02 5.30
CA PRO A 44 -0.68 -2.84 4.24
C PRO A 44 0.25 -3.95 3.75
N ASP A 45 1.57 -3.70 3.70
CA ASP A 45 2.58 -4.64 3.23
C ASP A 45 2.96 -5.72 4.26
N ILE A 46 2.47 -5.63 5.51
CA ILE A 46 2.81 -6.61 6.56
C ILE A 46 2.26 -8.00 6.23
N ASP A 47 1.18 -8.09 5.46
CA ASP A 47 0.63 -9.36 4.99
C ASP A 47 1.69 -10.16 4.19
N HIS A 48 2.59 -9.51 3.47
CA HIS A 48 3.70 -10.13 2.76
C HIS A 48 4.70 -10.82 3.70
N LEU A 49 4.84 -10.37 4.96
CA LEU A 49 5.68 -11.04 5.95
C LEU A 49 5.11 -12.44 6.32
N SER A 50 3.81 -12.65 6.21
CA SER A 50 3.22 -13.99 6.36
C SER A 50 3.68 -14.95 5.24
N ILE A 51 4.00 -14.42 4.06
CA ILE A 51 4.56 -15.19 2.94
C ILE A 51 6.00 -15.60 3.24
N TRP A 52 6.78 -14.74 3.91
CA TRP A 52 8.13 -15.09 4.38
C TRP A 52 8.11 -16.28 5.34
N ALA A 53 7.12 -16.32 6.24
CA ALA A 53 6.97 -17.43 7.18
C ALA A 53 6.56 -18.75 6.51
N THR A 54 5.74 -18.69 5.46
CA THR A 54 5.16 -19.88 4.81
C THR A 54 5.98 -20.41 3.64
N ARG A 55 6.81 -19.58 2.99
CA ARG A 55 7.66 -19.98 1.86
C ARG A 55 9.14 -20.00 2.25
N ARG A 56 9.85 -21.05 1.84
CA ARG A 56 11.31 -21.15 2.02
C ARG A 56 12.05 -20.29 1.00
N PHE A 57 12.30 -19.03 1.34
CA PHE A 57 13.20 -18.17 0.58
C PHE A 57 14.66 -18.43 0.97
N LYS A 58 15.58 -18.44 0.01
CA LYS A 58 17.02 -18.64 0.27
C LYS A 58 17.66 -17.53 1.12
N ASN A 59 17.15 -16.30 0.99
CA ASN A 59 17.62 -15.12 1.73
C ASN A 59 16.61 -13.96 1.59
N PHE A 60 16.76 -12.92 2.41
CA PHE A 60 15.85 -11.75 2.44
C PHE A 60 15.76 -11.05 1.09
N ARG A 61 16.89 -10.96 0.36
CA ARG A 61 16.92 -10.41 -1.00
C ARG A 61 16.02 -11.17 -1.97
N SER A 62 15.96 -12.50 -1.85
CA SER A 62 15.10 -13.35 -2.70
C SER A 62 13.61 -13.14 -2.40
N PHE A 63 13.28 -12.86 -1.14
CA PHE A 63 11.92 -12.50 -0.72
C PHE A 63 11.51 -11.14 -1.20
N LEU A 64 12.35 -10.12 -1.00
CA LEU A 64 12.09 -8.78 -1.54
C LEU A 64 11.83 -8.87 -3.04
N LYS A 65 12.67 -9.61 -3.78
CA LYS A 65 12.46 -9.84 -5.21
C LYS A 65 11.11 -10.51 -5.49
N TYR A 66 10.71 -11.51 -4.72
CA TYR A 66 9.42 -12.18 -4.86
C TYR A 66 8.22 -11.23 -4.60
N CYS A 67 8.25 -10.43 -3.52
CA CYS A 67 7.22 -9.42 -3.25
C CYS A 67 7.10 -8.42 -4.40
N PHE A 68 8.24 -7.94 -4.92
CA PHE A 68 8.23 -6.98 -6.03
C PHE A 68 7.79 -7.55 -7.37
N THR A 69 7.95 -8.86 -7.63
CA THR A 69 7.72 -9.43 -8.97
C THR A 69 6.55 -10.39 -9.08
N SER A 70 6.18 -11.09 -8.00
CA SER A 70 5.28 -12.26 -8.10
C SER A 70 3.96 -12.05 -7.37
N ASP A 71 3.94 -11.19 -6.35
CA ASP A 71 2.72 -10.98 -5.55
C ASP A 71 1.66 -10.16 -6.30
N ARG A 72 2.11 -9.16 -7.07
CA ARG A 72 1.29 -8.32 -7.97
C ARG A 72 0.50 -9.08 -9.06
N TYR A 73 0.74 -10.39 -9.24
CA TYR A 73 0.05 -11.19 -10.26
C TYR A 73 -0.98 -12.19 -9.68
N ARG A 74 -1.26 -12.15 -8.38
CA ARG A 74 -2.32 -12.96 -7.75
C ARG A 74 -3.71 -12.36 -7.99
N ARG A 75 -4.31 -12.71 -9.14
CA ARG A 75 -5.65 -12.23 -9.57
C ARG A 75 -6.78 -12.30 -8.54
N ALA A 76 -6.82 -13.33 -7.70
CA ALA A 76 -7.90 -13.52 -6.74
C ALA A 76 -7.69 -12.73 -5.43
N PHE A 77 -6.46 -12.33 -5.12
CA PHE A 77 -6.10 -11.69 -3.85
C PHE A 77 -6.27 -10.16 -3.90
N LEU A 78 -6.01 -9.53 -5.06
CA LEU A 78 -5.76 -8.08 -5.14
C LEU A 78 -7.03 -7.21 -5.22
N LEU A 79 -8.06 -7.63 -5.96
CA LEU A 79 -9.24 -6.79 -6.19
C LEU A 79 -10.25 -6.80 -5.02
N PHE A 80 -10.42 -7.96 -4.37
CA PHE A 80 -11.40 -8.13 -3.30
C PHE A 80 -10.85 -7.84 -1.90
N HIS A 81 -9.54 -7.80 -1.70
CA HIS A 81 -8.95 -7.45 -0.40
C HIS A 81 -8.85 -5.93 -0.21
N ASN A 82 -8.36 -5.22 -1.24
CA ASN A 82 -8.05 -3.80 -1.09
C ASN A 82 -9.31 -2.93 -1.11
N PHE A 83 -10.29 -3.22 -1.96
CA PHE A 83 -11.47 -2.36 -2.12
C PHE A 83 -12.37 -2.29 -0.88
N PRO A 84 -12.80 -3.41 -0.25
CA PRO A 84 -13.57 -3.37 1.00
C PRO A 84 -12.78 -2.74 2.14
N THR A 85 -11.46 -3.01 2.22
CA THR A 85 -10.57 -2.41 3.23
C THR A 85 -10.50 -0.89 3.06
N ILE A 86 -10.34 -0.39 1.83
CA ILE A 86 -10.35 1.05 1.54
C ILE A 86 -11.67 1.68 1.98
N ILE A 87 -12.82 1.07 1.68
CA ILE A 87 -14.13 1.59 2.11
C ILE A 87 -14.23 1.65 3.63
N ALA A 88 -13.85 0.57 4.33
CA ALA A 88 -13.87 0.53 5.79
C ALA A 88 -12.95 1.61 6.40
N LEU A 89 -11.77 1.83 5.82
CA LEU A 89 -10.83 2.87 6.25
C LEU A 89 -11.35 4.29 5.96
N LEU A 90 -12.03 4.52 4.83
CA LEU A 90 -12.65 5.81 4.52
C LEU A 90 -13.75 6.18 5.54
N ILE A 91 -14.53 5.18 5.99
CA ILE A 91 -15.56 5.38 7.02
C ILE A 91 -14.92 5.64 8.39
N SER A 92 -13.82 4.97 8.72
CA SER A 92 -13.14 5.12 10.01
C SER A 92 -12.28 6.38 10.10
N LEU A 93 -11.80 6.91 8.97
CA LEU A 93 -10.96 8.11 8.89
C LEU A 93 -11.51 9.33 9.66
N PRO A 94 -12.77 9.77 9.48
CA PRO A 94 -13.30 10.91 10.23
C PRO A 94 -13.34 10.66 11.74
N ILE A 95 -13.75 9.46 12.16
CA ILE A 95 -13.82 9.09 13.58
C ILE A 95 -12.42 9.10 14.19
N ALA A 96 -11.45 8.47 13.53
CA ALA A 96 -10.06 8.43 13.96
C ALA A 96 -9.43 9.84 14.05
N SER A 97 -9.71 10.70 13.06
CA SER A 97 -9.19 12.07 13.01
C SER A 97 -9.73 12.94 14.14
N LEU A 98 -10.97 12.73 14.57
CA LEU A 98 -11.57 13.42 15.72
C LEU A 98 -10.96 12.95 17.06
N MET A 99 -10.59 11.68 17.17
CA MET A 99 -9.95 11.14 18.37
C MET A 99 -8.49 11.55 18.49
N ASN A 100 -7.73 11.45 17.41
CA ASN A 100 -6.31 11.77 17.37
C ASN A 100 -5.88 12.09 15.93
N PHE A 101 -5.35 13.30 15.73
CA PHE A 101 -4.87 13.74 14.42
C PHE A 101 -3.89 12.76 13.77
N TYR A 102 -2.90 12.25 14.52
CA TYR A 102 -1.88 11.33 14.02
C TYR A 102 -2.45 9.95 13.65
N LEU A 103 -3.53 9.53 14.33
CA LEU A 103 -4.27 8.32 13.95
C LEU A 103 -5.04 8.53 12.65
N GLY A 104 -5.64 9.71 12.47
CA GLY A 104 -6.23 10.11 11.19
C GLY A 104 -5.21 10.07 10.04
N VAL A 105 -4.01 10.63 10.26
CA VAL A 105 -2.90 10.60 9.30
C VAL A 105 -2.46 9.17 8.98
N PHE A 106 -2.38 8.31 10.00
CA PHE A 106 -2.05 6.90 9.82
C PHE A 106 -3.08 6.19 8.91
N ILE A 107 -4.38 6.39 9.16
CA ILE A 107 -5.43 5.81 8.32
C ILE A 107 -5.39 6.40 6.90
N LEU A 108 -5.16 7.71 6.78
CA LEU A 108 -5.01 8.36 5.47
C LEU A 108 -3.83 7.76 4.67
N ALA A 109 -2.70 7.49 5.32
CA ALA A 109 -1.55 6.86 4.70
C ALA A 109 -1.85 5.43 4.22
N MET A 110 -2.58 4.64 5.03
CA MET A 110 -3.06 3.31 4.60
C MET A 110 -3.98 3.40 3.38
N ILE A 111 -4.93 4.34 3.36
CA ILE A 111 -5.84 4.56 2.23
C ILE A 111 -5.04 4.92 0.97
N CYS A 112 -4.06 5.82 1.09
CA CYS A 112 -3.20 6.23 -0.03
C CYS A 112 -2.43 5.03 -0.60
N HIS A 113 -1.82 4.23 0.28
CA HIS A 113 -1.10 3.03 -0.13
C HIS A 113 -2.01 2.08 -0.92
N LEU A 114 -3.12 1.67 -0.31
CA LEU A 114 -4.05 0.70 -0.90
C LEU A 114 -4.67 1.22 -2.20
N PHE A 115 -4.93 2.52 -2.28
CA PHE A 115 -5.46 3.17 -3.48
C PHE A 115 -4.43 3.20 -4.62
N LEU A 116 -3.16 3.53 -4.32
CA LEU A 116 -2.08 3.52 -5.30
C LEU A 116 -1.80 2.10 -5.81
N ASP A 117 -1.83 1.11 -4.93
CA ASP A 117 -1.73 -0.30 -5.31
C ASP A 117 -2.90 -0.73 -6.19
N PHE A 118 -4.12 -0.37 -5.81
CA PHE A 118 -5.32 -0.62 -6.62
C PHE A 118 -5.23 0.02 -8.02
N LEU A 119 -4.75 1.26 -8.12
CA LEU A 119 -4.52 1.94 -9.39
C LEU A 119 -3.44 1.21 -10.20
N ALA A 120 -2.29 0.92 -9.60
CA ALA A 120 -1.19 0.24 -10.26
C ALA A 120 -1.62 -1.12 -10.81
N ASP A 121 -2.37 -1.89 -10.04
CA ASP A 121 -2.95 -3.17 -10.46
C ASP A 121 -3.97 -2.98 -11.58
N SER A 122 -4.86 -1.99 -11.46
CA SER A 122 -5.83 -1.67 -12.50
C SER A 122 -5.16 -1.29 -13.82
N PHE A 123 -4.08 -0.50 -13.78
CA PHE A 123 -3.28 -0.16 -14.96
C PHE A 123 -2.51 -1.36 -15.52
N ALA A 124 -1.90 -2.19 -14.66
CA ALA A 124 -1.16 -3.38 -15.08
C ALA A 124 -2.09 -4.46 -15.67
N LEU A 125 -3.32 -4.57 -15.17
CA LEU A 125 -4.30 -5.56 -15.63
C LEU A 125 -5.03 -5.14 -16.92
N LYS A 126 -4.98 -3.87 -17.36
CA LYS A 126 -5.56 -3.37 -18.62
C LYS A 126 -5.07 -4.10 -19.88
N THR A 127 -3.93 -4.80 -19.85
CA THR A 127 -3.53 -5.74 -20.92
C THR A 127 -4.30 -7.06 -20.80
N HIS A 128 -5.58 -7.02 -21.19
CA HIS A 128 -6.59 -8.07 -21.11
C HIS A 128 -6.40 -9.27 -22.08
N SER A 129 -5.19 -9.72 -22.42
CA SER A 129 -5.04 -10.93 -23.27
C SER A 129 -4.62 -12.19 -22.50
N HIS A 130 -4.20 -12.07 -21.23
CA HIS A 130 -3.73 -13.22 -20.46
C HIS A 130 -4.45 -13.36 -19.12
N TRP A 131 -5.73 -13.75 -19.26
CA TRP A 131 -6.40 -14.71 -18.37
C TRP A 131 -5.73 -16.09 -18.33
N LYS A 132 -4.52 -16.23 -18.87
CA LYS A 132 -3.64 -17.37 -18.59
C LYS A 132 -3.11 -17.23 -17.18
N VAL A 133 -3.87 -17.80 -16.25
CA VAL A 133 -3.35 -18.48 -15.07
C VAL A 133 -2.03 -19.14 -15.42
N ARG A 134 -0.89 -18.47 -15.15
CA ARG A 134 0.38 -19.17 -15.07
C ARG A 134 0.37 -19.91 -13.73
N LYS A 135 -0.34 -21.05 -13.71
CA LYS A 135 0.05 -22.15 -12.83
C LYS A 135 1.48 -22.50 -13.22
N ARG A 136 2.44 -22.14 -12.35
CA ARG A 136 3.74 -22.80 -12.14
C ARG A 136 4.60 -21.89 -11.27
N ILE A 137 4.57 -22.14 -9.96
CA ILE A 137 5.69 -22.73 -9.22
C ILE A 137 5.07 -23.71 -8.23
#